data_AF-A0A7C7Y0J3-F1
#
_entry.id   AF-A0A7C7Y0J3-F1
#
_cell.length_a   1.000
_cell.length_b   1.000
_cell.length_c   1.000
_cell.angle_alpha   90.00
_cell.angle_beta   90.00
_cell.angle_gamma   90.00
#
_symmetry.space_group_name_H-M   'P 1'
#
loop_
_entity.id
_entity.type
_entity.pdbx_description
1 polymer ?
#
loop_
_entity_poly.entity_id
_entity_poly.type
_entity_poly.pdbx_seq_one_letter_code
_entity_poly.pdbx_strand_id
1 'polypeptide(L)' 'MFVADMLNEAPELYASLLRGRNLNWIPQIDKMLADEDVEFVLVGAAHLVGNDGLLELLKARGYKVSQL' A
#
# COMPACT_ATOMS: atom_id res chain seq x y z
N MET A 1 -3.14 -18.96 -3.95
CA MET A 1 -2.94 -18.38 -2.61
C MET A 1 -3.44 -16.97 -2.65
N PHE A 2 -4.50 -16.65 -1.91
CA PHE A 2 -4.96 -15.28 -1.75
C PHE A 2 -4.03 -14.53 -0.78
N VAL A 3 -4.11 -13.19 -0.74
CA VAL A 3 -3.28 -12.36 0.14
C VAL A 3 -3.44 -12.74 1.62
N ALA A 4 -4.66 -13.09 2.03
CA ALA A 4 -4.94 -13.54 3.39
C ALA A 4 -4.29 -14.89 3.71
N ASP A 5 -4.27 -15.82 2.75
CA ASP A 5 -3.61 -17.12 2.91
C ASP A 5 -2.09 -16.93 3.03
N MET A 6 -1.50 -16.05 2.20
CA MET A 6 -0.07 -15.72 2.26
C MET A 6 0.34 -15.20 3.64
N LEU A 7 -0.49 -14.34 4.25
CA LEU A 7 -0.19 -13.77 5.55
C LEU A 7 -0.05 -14.84 6.65
N ASN A 8 -0.85 -15.89 6.58
CA ASN A 8 -0.89 -16.94 7.61
C ASN A 8 0.04 -18.12 7.30
N GLU A 9 0.05 -18.57 6.05
CA GLU A 9 0.74 -19.80 5.63
C GLU A 9 2.17 -19.56 5.15
N ALA A 10 2.47 -18.34 4.67
CA ALA A 10 3.77 -17.97 4.12
C ALA A 10 4.17 -16.53 4.50
N PRO A 11 4.29 -16.20 5.80
CA PRO A 11 4.46 -14.82 6.28
C PRO A 11 5.71 -14.13 5.72
N GLU A 12 6.81 -14.87 5.51
CA GLU A 12 8.02 -14.32 4.88
C GLU A 12 7.78 -13.92 3.41
N LEU A 13 6.98 -14.71 2.69
CA LEU A 13 6.60 -14.40 1.31
C LEU A 13 5.69 -13.17 1.26
N TYR A 14 4.72 -13.07 2.17
CA TYR A 14 3.89 -11.87 2.34
C TYR A 14 4.76 -10.64 2.64
N ALA A 15 5.71 -10.77 3.56
CA ALA A 15 6.60 -9.70 3.95
C ALA A 15 7.44 -9.19 2.77
N SER A 16 8.02 -10.10 1.98
CA SER A 16 8.88 -9.74 0.85
C SER A 16 8.12 -9.24 -0.37
N LEU A 17 6.98 -9.86 -0.71
CA LEU A 17 6.28 -9.57 -1.98
C LEU A 17 5.23 -8.46 -1.88
N LEU A 18 4.72 -8.17 -0.68
CA LEU A 18 3.68 -7.17 -0.46
C LEU A 18 4.11 -6.13 0.54
N ARG A 19 4.27 -6.48 1.82
CA ARG A 19 4.50 -5.51 2.90
C ARG A 19 5.72 -4.63 2.62
N GLY A 20 6.88 -5.24 2.33
CA GLY A 20 8.11 -4.50 2.05
C GLY A 20 7.98 -3.58 0.82
N ARG A 21 7.30 -4.04 -0.24
CA ARG A 21 7.08 -3.24 -1.44
C ARG A 21 6.16 -2.04 -1.17
N ASN A 22 5.08 -2.24 -0.43
CA ASN A 22 4.19 -1.15 -0.05
C ASN A 22 4.91 -0.12 0.83
N LEU A 23 5.65 -0.56 1.85
CA LEU A 23 6.44 0.34 2.70
C LEU A 23 7.48 1.13 1.90
N ASN A 24 8.11 0.52 0.89
CA ASN A 24 9.06 1.22 0.02
C ASN A 24 8.41 2.24 -0.94
N TRP A 25 7.12 2.09 -1.23
CA TRP A 25 6.37 3.04 -2.06
C TRP A 25 5.92 4.26 -1.28
N ILE A 26 5.60 4.12 0.01
CA ILE A 26 5.05 5.22 0.82
C ILE A 26 5.91 6.49 0.77
N PRO A 27 7.24 6.47 0.97
CA PRO A 27 8.05 7.69 0.88
C PRO A 27 8.05 8.33 -0.52
N GLN A 28 7.87 7.52 -1.57
CA GLN A 28 7.82 8.02 -2.94
C GLN A 28 6.47 8.70 -3.21
N ILE A 29 5.38 8.08 -2.75
CA ILE A 29 4.03 8.64 -2.84
C ILE A 29 3.95 9.94 -2.01
N ASP A 30 4.47 9.95 -0.78
CA ASP A 30 4.52 11.17 0.05
C ASP A 30 5.23 12.32 -0.69
N LYS A 31 6.33 12.02 -1.37
CA LYS A 31 7.10 13.01 -2.14
C LYS A 31 6.33 13.51 -3.36
N MET A 32 5.58 12.64 -4.03
CA MET A 32 4.74 13.03 -5.16
C MET A 32 3.58 13.91 -4.69
N LEU A 33 2.96 13.59 -3.54
CA LEU A 33 1.86 14.34 -2.94
C LEU A 33 2.33 15.60 -2.17
N ALA A 34 3.53 16.12 -2.44
CA ALA A 34 4.11 17.24 -1.70
C ALA A 34 3.80 18.61 -2.31
N ASP A 35 3.10 18.65 -3.44
CA ASP A 35 2.65 19.86 -4.13
C ASP A 35 1.14 19.76 -4.46
N GLU A 36 0.66 20.61 -5.36
CA GLU A 36 -0.75 20.69 -5.75
C GLU A 36 -1.07 19.88 -7.03
N ASP A 37 -0.10 19.14 -7.57
CA ASP A 37 -0.35 18.31 -8.73
C ASP A 37 -1.26 17.12 -8.37
N VAL A 38 -1.78 16.45 -9.40
CA VAL A 38 -2.66 15.29 -9.24
C VAL A 38 -2.01 14.05 -9.83
N GLU A 39 -1.82 13.06 -8.97
CA GLU A 39 -1.04 11.87 -9.23
C GLU A 39 -1.97 10.71 -9.52
N PHE A 40 -1.67 9.97 -10.60
CA PHE A 40 -2.34 8.72 -10.88
C PHE A 40 -1.43 7.54 -10.53
N VAL A 41 -1.76 6.81 -9.46
CA VAL A 41 -1.00 5.64 -9.01
C VAL A 41 -1.68 4.36 -9.48
N LEU A 42 -1.10 3.70 -10.48
CA LEU A 42 -1.59 2.42 -11.00
C LEU A 42 -0.99 1.25 -10.21
N VAL A 43 -1.84 0.41 -9.63
CA VAL A 43 -1.42 -0.74 -8.81
C VAL A 43 -2.22 -1.99 -9.11
N GLY A 44 -1.62 -3.16 -8.86
CA GLY A 44 -2.36 -4.42 -8.80
C GLY A 44 -3.19 -4.52 -7.52
N ALA A 45 -4.35 -5.20 -7.59
CA ALA A 45 -5.31 -5.27 -6.49
C ALA A 45 -4.73 -5.73 -5.14
N ALA A 46 -3.73 -6.61 -5.16
CA ALA A 46 -3.07 -7.10 -3.95
C ALA A 46 -2.41 -5.98 -3.11
N HIS A 47 -2.02 -4.86 -3.72
CA HIS A 47 -1.42 -3.72 -3.02
C HIS A 47 -2.42 -2.94 -2.15
N LEU A 48 -3.71 -3.19 -2.31
CA LEU A 48 -4.79 -2.48 -1.59
C LEU A 48 -5.35 -3.28 -0.40
N VAL A 49 -4.96 -4.55 -0.24
CA VAL A 49 -5.60 -5.47 0.69
C VAL A 49 -4.93 -5.45 2.07
N GLY A 50 -5.76 -5.33 3.11
CA GLY A 50 -5.34 -5.49 4.52
C GLY A 50 -4.58 -4.30 5.10
N ASN A 51 -4.08 -4.46 6.33
CA ASN A 51 -3.47 -3.38 7.11
C ASN A 51 -2.16 -2.84 6.54
N ASP A 52 -1.40 -3.66 5.81
CA ASP A 52 -0.19 -3.22 5.08
C ASP A 52 -0.52 -2.73 3.67
N GLY A 53 -1.80 -2.60 3.30
CA GLY A 53 -2.25 -2.04 2.02
C GLY A 53 -1.96 -0.54 1.90
N LEU A 54 -1.72 -0.05 0.68
CA LEU A 54 -1.31 1.33 0.44
C LEU A 54 -2.29 2.36 1.01
N LEU A 55 -3.59 2.14 0.88
CA LEU A 55 -4.61 3.06 1.39
C LEU A 55 -4.60 3.13 2.92
N GLU A 56 -4.39 2.02 3.62
CA GLU A 56 -4.29 1.99 5.08
C GLU A 56 -3.00 2.63 5.57
N LEU A 57 -1.88 2.38 4.89
CA LEU A 57 -0.60 3.03 5.17
C LEU A 57 -0.68 4.55 4.97
N LEU A 58 -1.35 5.03 3.91
CA LEU A 58 -1.56 6.46 3.68
C LEU A 58 -2.47 7.07 4.76
N LYS A 59 -3.57 6.41 5.13
CA LYS A 59 -4.41 6.85 6.27
C LYS A 59 -3.60 6.96 7.56
N ALA A 60 -2.73 5.99 7.84
CA ALA A 60 -1.87 6.00 9.03
C ALA A 60 -0.87 7.18 9.04
N ARG A 61 -0.59 7.79 7.89
CA ARG A 61 0.23 9.00 7.76
C ARG A 61 -0.57 10.30 7.82
N GLY A 62 -1.89 10.22 8.00
CA GLY A 62 -2.77 11.38 8.10
C GLY A 62 -3.41 11.80 6.78
N TYR A 63 -3.21 11.06 5.68
CA TYR A 63 -3.92 11.35 4.44
C TYR A 63 -5.41 10.99 4.55
N LYS A 64 -6.26 11.83 3.98
CA LYS A 64 -7.69 11.57 3.85
C LYS A 64 -7.92 10.72 2.59
N VAL A 65 -8.42 9.50 2.79
CA VAL A 65 -8.78 8.60 1.69
C VAL A 65 -10.31 8.54 1.56
N SER A 66 -10.82 8.77 0.37
CA SER A 66 -12.23 8.63 0.02
C SER A 66 -12.39 7.89 -1.29
N GLN A 67 -13.44 7.07 -1.39
CA GLN A 67 -13.89 6.52 -2.66
C GLN A 67 -14.66 7.61 -3.42
N LEU A 68 -14.35 7.79 -4.70
CA LEU A 68 -15.09 8.67 -5.61
C LEU A 68 -16.40 8.02 -6.06
#